data_AF-A0A947MSD8-F1
#
_entry.id   AF-A0A947MSD8-F1
#
_cell.length_a   1.000
_cell.length_b   1.000
_cell.length_c   1.000
_cell.angle_alpha   90.00
_cell.angle_beta   90.00
_cell.angle_gamma   90.00
#
_symmetry.space_group_name_H-M   'P 1'
#
loop_
_entity.id
_entity.type
_entity.pdbx_description
1 polymer ?
#
loop_
_entity_poly.entity_id
_entity_poly.type
_entity_poly.pdbx_seq_one_letter_code
_entity_poly.pdbx_strand_id
1 'polypeptide(L)'
;MDHSMDESTGAVRPRTALEHLADVGGPLAAATYALLRDDGHPRFVEAATDGIVLVRSAVDRRAVILVDADRLVLQAVLPQWVAQAAGTGVEVVFLGDRPVDPGLARGLSKHWPTPPVVVYRVDSHGERHGIERMSKTPSPVARVLTAPSPTPTSEDWERVAHDRRDLARAAMAEMERLQAFAQSLRARKPIATWTLAIVIIAVFVLTLLVGGGTPLWALNRLGALDAASILAGDYFRLVSCTFLHGDVVHLGFNTFVLVALGTSLERIVGPWRFLAIYGVSGLVGSVVSAWRLSDGGISVGASGAIWGLMAAEVLLVLSPMSPLPLALRERARNGALANLALNVVNSFRPHVDFAAHFGGGVAGLVVAMLVFRGAVGTGGAMSAKASSTLRAFAVALVAVYLGGLGLAMARAEPWRFFGDGGSVAVTVAPLKVRAAIPAVIANELRDVSTDAGPEVTFGAVETSPVVVGLKVGHFDAPLAPETLDAEAAAAVEAIKNEPSDGPALDVTSERTQDIVTIAAVAELPNGLFYEKCYRFDTVDYVATESLFWPQAKSTWRGVARRVAESVEFGVSP
;
A
#
# COMPACT_ATOMS: atom_id res chain seq x y z
N MET A 1 -37.54 -30.72 -38.23
CA MET A 1 -36.42 -30.09 -38.96
C MET A 1 -36.80 -30.16 -40.42
N ASP A 2 -37.08 -29.02 -41.03
CA ASP A 2 -37.54 -28.91 -42.43
C ASP A 2 -36.40 -28.37 -43.29
N HIS A 3 -36.20 -28.93 -44.48
CA HIS A 3 -34.93 -28.90 -45.22
C HIS A 3 -35.10 -28.24 -46.59
N SER A 4 -34.53 -27.04 -46.80
CA SER A 4 -34.45 -26.39 -48.11
C SER A 4 -33.15 -26.80 -48.83
N MET A 5 -33.24 -27.21 -50.10
CA MET A 5 -32.08 -27.62 -50.92
C MET A 5 -31.29 -26.41 -51.46
N ASP A 6 -29.96 -26.49 -51.39
CA ASP A 6 -29.04 -25.61 -52.12
C ASP A 6 -28.77 -26.21 -53.51
N GLU A 7 -29.27 -25.55 -54.56
CA GLU A 7 -29.21 -26.02 -55.96
C GLU A 7 -27.77 -26.14 -56.51
N SER A 8 -26.76 -25.58 -55.82
CA SER A 8 -25.37 -25.59 -56.29
C SER A 8 -24.52 -26.76 -55.77
N THR A 9 -24.94 -27.42 -54.67
CA THR A 9 -24.11 -28.43 -53.99
C THR A 9 -24.82 -29.75 -53.70
N GLY A 10 -26.16 -29.82 -53.85
CA GLY A 10 -26.95 -31.01 -53.52
C GLY A 10 -26.90 -31.39 -52.02
N ALA A 11 -26.24 -30.58 -51.19
CA ALA A 11 -26.17 -30.75 -49.76
C ALA A 11 -27.30 -29.95 -49.11
N VAL A 12 -28.15 -30.65 -48.37
CA VAL A 12 -29.18 -30.03 -47.53
C VAL A 12 -28.48 -29.25 -46.42
N ARG A 13 -28.42 -27.92 -46.53
CA ARG A 13 -27.98 -27.09 -45.40
C ARG A 13 -29.05 -27.15 -44.31
N PRO A 14 -28.71 -27.44 -43.05
CA PRO A 14 -29.62 -27.23 -41.94
C PRO A 14 -30.02 -25.74 -41.94
N ARG A 15 -31.33 -25.46 -42.00
CA ARG A 15 -31.83 -24.08 -41.87
C ARG A 15 -31.34 -23.50 -40.55
N THR A 16 -30.89 -22.26 -40.58
CA THR A 16 -30.49 -21.58 -39.34
C THR A 16 -31.71 -21.31 -38.46
N ALA A 17 -31.53 -21.26 -37.14
CA ALA A 17 -32.59 -20.95 -36.19
C ALA A 17 -33.36 -19.65 -36.54
N LEU A 18 -32.67 -18.69 -37.16
CA LEU A 18 -33.22 -17.42 -37.62
C LEU A 18 -34.11 -17.58 -38.87
N GLU A 19 -33.72 -18.42 -39.83
CA GLU A 19 -34.50 -18.73 -41.03
C GLU A 19 -35.82 -19.43 -40.65
N HIS A 20 -35.81 -20.25 -39.61
CA HIS A 20 -37.03 -20.89 -39.11
C HIS A 20 -38.03 -19.89 -38.52
N LEU A 21 -37.54 -18.80 -37.91
CA LEU A 21 -38.38 -17.73 -37.35
C LEU A 21 -38.93 -16.79 -38.42
N ALA A 22 -38.18 -16.59 -39.51
CA ALA A 22 -38.59 -15.74 -40.63
C ALA A 22 -39.88 -16.24 -41.32
N ASP A 23 -40.06 -17.57 -41.39
CA ASP A 23 -41.18 -18.19 -42.11
C ASP A 23 -42.47 -18.29 -41.28
N VAL A 24 -42.36 -18.37 -39.95
CA VAL A 24 -43.50 -18.67 -39.05
C VAL A 24 -44.22 -17.40 -38.59
N GLY A 25 -43.50 -16.26 -38.50
CA GLY A 25 -44.07 -14.98 -38.04
C GLY A 25 -44.63 -15.03 -36.61
N GLY A 26 -45.41 -14.01 -36.23
CA GLY A 26 -46.14 -13.99 -34.95
C GLY A 26 -45.38 -13.41 -33.74
N PRO A 27 -45.95 -13.53 -32.52
CA PRO A 27 -45.45 -12.86 -31.31
C PRO A 27 -44.02 -13.25 -30.94
N LEU A 28 -43.67 -14.54 -31.12
CA LEU A 28 -42.33 -15.06 -30.84
C LEU A 28 -41.28 -14.48 -31.81
N ALA A 29 -41.62 -14.33 -33.08
CA ALA A 29 -40.76 -13.71 -34.09
C ALA A 29 -40.59 -12.21 -33.81
N ALA A 30 -41.67 -11.49 -33.51
CA ALA A 30 -41.64 -10.07 -33.16
C ALA A 30 -40.80 -9.78 -31.91
N ALA A 31 -40.97 -10.59 -30.85
CA ALA A 31 -40.18 -10.49 -29.62
C ALA A 31 -38.69 -10.80 -29.85
N THR A 32 -38.38 -11.84 -30.63
CA THR A 32 -36.99 -12.17 -30.97
C THR A 32 -36.35 -11.02 -31.75
N TYR A 33 -37.07 -10.47 -32.73
CA TYR A 33 -36.61 -9.32 -33.52
C TYR A 33 -36.36 -8.08 -32.66
N ALA A 34 -37.28 -7.76 -31.74
CA ALA A 34 -37.11 -6.65 -30.79
C ALA A 34 -35.84 -6.81 -29.95
N LEU A 35 -35.57 -8.02 -29.42
CA LEU A 35 -34.35 -8.30 -28.66
C LEU A 35 -33.08 -8.21 -29.48
N LEU A 36 -33.12 -8.68 -30.73
CA LEU A 36 -31.96 -8.59 -31.60
C LEU A 36 -31.69 -7.15 -32.05
N ARG A 37 -32.70 -6.28 -32.12
CA ARG A 37 -32.53 -4.85 -32.42
C ARG A 37 -32.13 -4.00 -31.21
N ASP A 38 -32.10 -4.55 -30.00
CA ASP A 38 -31.65 -3.81 -28.82
C ASP A 38 -30.18 -3.38 -29.01
N ASP A 39 -29.96 -2.06 -29.03
CA ASP A 39 -28.66 -1.45 -29.25
C ASP A 39 -27.77 -1.53 -27.99
N GLY A 40 -28.36 -1.86 -26.83
CA GLY A 40 -27.64 -1.93 -25.56
C GLY A 40 -26.77 -3.18 -25.39
N HIS A 41 -27.17 -4.30 -26.01
CA HIS A 41 -26.50 -5.59 -25.83
C HIS A 41 -26.57 -6.43 -27.12
N PRO A 42 -25.45 -6.60 -27.86
CA PRO A 42 -25.46 -7.40 -29.07
C PRO A 42 -25.83 -8.85 -28.72
N ARG A 43 -26.92 -9.32 -29.31
CA ARG A 43 -27.52 -10.64 -29.08
C ARG A 43 -27.57 -11.43 -30.38
N PHE A 44 -27.54 -12.74 -30.26
CA PHE A 44 -27.72 -13.66 -31.38
C PHE A 44 -28.62 -14.83 -30.96
N VAL A 45 -29.33 -15.39 -31.93
CA VAL A 45 -30.09 -16.62 -31.72
C VAL A 45 -29.11 -17.79 -31.72
N GLU A 46 -29.03 -18.49 -30.60
CA GLU A 46 -28.18 -19.67 -30.42
C GLU A 46 -28.90 -20.94 -30.84
N ALA A 47 -30.19 -21.05 -30.51
CA ALA A 47 -31.05 -22.17 -30.88
C ALA A 47 -32.50 -21.71 -30.99
N ALA A 48 -33.28 -22.34 -31.88
CA ALA A 48 -34.72 -22.14 -31.98
C ALA A 48 -35.43 -23.43 -32.39
N THR A 49 -36.64 -23.60 -31.89
CA THR A 49 -37.60 -24.61 -32.31
C THR A 49 -38.96 -23.95 -32.53
N ASP A 50 -39.95 -24.72 -32.99
CA ASP A 50 -41.32 -24.26 -33.14
C ASP A 50 -41.98 -23.97 -31.76
N GLY A 51 -41.75 -22.75 -31.26
CA GLY A 51 -42.29 -22.20 -30.02
C GLY A 51 -41.28 -21.93 -28.88
N ILE A 52 -39.97 -22.18 -29.06
CA ILE A 52 -38.93 -21.78 -28.08
C ILE A 52 -37.74 -21.16 -28.83
N VAL A 53 -37.20 -20.05 -28.33
CA VAL A 53 -36.00 -19.39 -28.87
C VAL A 53 -35.01 -19.09 -27.75
N LEU A 54 -33.75 -19.49 -27.92
CA LEU A 54 -32.63 -19.13 -27.05
C LEU A 54 -31.81 -18.01 -27.71
N VAL A 55 -31.80 -16.86 -27.07
CA VAL A 55 -31.05 -15.67 -27.48
C VAL A 55 -29.91 -15.44 -26.48
N ARG A 56 -28.66 -15.34 -26.96
CA ARG A 56 -27.50 -15.10 -26.10
C ARG A 56 -26.86 -13.75 -26.38
N SER A 57 -26.49 -13.06 -25.31
CA SER A 57 -25.67 -11.84 -25.35
C SER A 57 -24.21 -12.18 -25.68
N ALA A 58 -23.64 -11.48 -26.66
CA ALA A 58 -22.25 -11.64 -27.06
C ALA A 58 -21.25 -11.02 -26.05
N VAL A 59 -21.72 -10.16 -25.14
CA VAL A 59 -20.84 -9.40 -24.21
C VAL A 59 -20.71 -10.09 -22.85
N ASP A 60 -21.84 -10.36 -22.20
CA ASP A 60 -21.90 -10.89 -20.83
C ASP A 60 -22.36 -12.35 -20.77
N ARG A 61 -22.60 -12.98 -21.93
CA ARG A 61 -23.08 -14.35 -22.10
C ARG A 61 -24.43 -14.66 -21.43
N ARG A 62 -25.15 -13.66 -20.92
CA ARG A 62 -26.52 -13.84 -20.42
C ARG A 62 -27.42 -14.40 -21.53
N ALA A 63 -28.32 -15.28 -21.15
CA ALA A 63 -29.26 -15.91 -22.05
C ALA A 63 -30.69 -15.40 -21.80
N VAL A 64 -31.47 -15.30 -22.86
CA VAL A 64 -32.91 -15.11 -22.80
C VAL A 64 -33.57 -16.26 -23.54
N ILE A 65 -34.50 -16.94 -22.88
CA ILE A 65 -35.31 -18.00 -23.46
C ILE A 65 -36.71 -17.44 -23.65
N LEU A 66 -37.12 -17.24 -24.90
CA LEU A 66 -38.49 -16.90 -25.25
C LEU A 66 -39.29 -18.18 -25.46
N VAL A 67 -40.49 -18.23 -24.90
CA VAL A 67 -41.39 -19.40 -24.96
C VAL A 67 -42.77 -18.94 -25.40
N ASP A 68 -43.35 -19.62 -26.39
CA ASP A 68 -44.76 -19.46 -26.75
C ASP A 68 -45.64 -20.04 -25.63
N ALA A 69 -46.37 -19.17 -24.95
CA ALA A 69 -47.24 -19.54 -23.82
C ALA A 69 -48.45 -20.37 -24.26
N ASP A 70 -48.85 -20.29 -25.53
CA ASP A 70 -50.04 -20.96 -26.04
C ASP A 70 -49.79 -22.45 -26.33
N ARG A 71 -48.53 -22.87 -26.35
CA ARG A 71 -48.08 -24.26 -26.57
C ARG A 71 -47.65 -24.94 -25.28
N LEU A 72 -48.63 -25.46 -24.52
CA LEU A 72 -48.41 -26.14 -23.24
C LEU A 72 -47.37 -27.28 -23.26
N VAL A 73 -47.25 -28.02 -24.36
CA VAL A 73 -46.29 -29.14 -24.49
C VAL A 73 -44.84 -28.67 -24.32
N LEU A 74 -44.54 -27.41 -24.65
CA LEU A 74 -43.20 -26.85 -24.55
C LEU A 74 -42.71 -26.64 -23.11
N GLN A 75 -43.64 -26.57 -22.16
CA GLN A 75 -43.32 -26.46 -20.73
C GLN A 75 -42.55 -27.70 -20.22
N ALA A 76 -42.79 -28.88 -20.80
CA ALA A 76 -42.13 -30.13 -20.40
C ALA A 76 -40.64 -30.20 -20.82
N VAL A 77 -40.26 -29.53 -21.91
CA VAL A 77 -38.89 -29.56 -22.44
C VAL A 77 -38.05 -28.34 -22.01
N LEU A 78 -38.69 -27.30 -21.49
CA LEU A 78 -38.06 -26.07 -21.03
C LEU A 78 -36.89 -26.26 -20.03
N PRO A 79 -36.93 -27.23 -19.08
CA PRO A 79 -35.79 -27.47 -18.19
C PRO A 79 -34.50 -27.84 -18.92
N GLN A 80 -34.59 -28.51 -20.08
CA GLN A 80 -33.42 -28.87 -20.89
C GLN A 80 -32.77 -27.63 -21.53
N TRP A 81 -33.58 -26.68 -21.99
CA TRP A 81 -33.11 -25.41 -22.53
C TRP A 81 -32.46 -24.53 -21.46
N VAL A 82 -33.04 -24.50 -20.26
CA VAL A 82 -32.45 -23.79 -19.12
C VAL A 82 -31.11 -24.43 -18.72
N ALA A 83 -31.02 -25.76 -18.73
CA ALA A 83 -29.77 -26.48 -18.49
C ALA A 83 -28.71 -26.16 -19.54
N GLN A 84 -29.08 -26.08 -20.82
CA GLN A 84 -28.19 -25.69 -21.92
C GLN A 84 -27.70 -24.24 -21.77
N ALA A 85 -28.52 -23.37 -21.17
CA ALA A 85 -28.17 -21.97 -20.91
C ALA A 85 -27.35 -21.75 -19.62
N ALA A 86 -27.09 -22.79 -18.82
CA ALA A 86 -26.53 -22.68 -17.47
C ALA A 86 -25.11 -22.05 -17.43
N GLY A 87 -24.87 -21.23 -16.40
CA GLY A 87 -23.55 -20.66 -16.07
C GLY A 87 -23.44 -19.13 -16.16
N THR A 88 -24.38 -18.43 -16.80
CA THR A 88 -24.21 -16.99 -17.14
C THR A 88 -25.43 -16.10 -16.87
N GLY A 89 -26.45 -16.61 -16.19
CA GLY A 89 -27.71 -15.92 -15.89
C GLY A 89 -28.71 -16.00 -17.05
N VAL A 90 -29.95 -16.40 -16.76
CA VAL A 90 -30.93 -16.83 -17.77
C VAL A 90 -32.28 -16.18 -17.51
N GLU A 91 -32.83 -15.40 -18.44
CA GLU A 91 -34.17 -14.83 -18.31
C GLU A 91 -35.15 -15.62 -19.17
N VAL A 92 -36.23 -16.15 -18.60
CA VAL A 92 -37.23 -16.94 -19.30
C VAL A 92 -38.49 -16.11 -19.45
N VAL A 93 -38.93 -15.89 -20.68
CA VAL A 93 -40.08 -15.03 -20.99
C VAL A 93 -41.12 -15.82 -21.76
N PHE A 94 -42.32 -15.88 -21.19
CA PHE A 94 -43.48 -16.47 -21.85
C PHE A 94 -44.23 -15.38 -22.64
N LEU A 95 -44.57 -15.66 -23.89
CA LEU A 95 -45.27 -14.74 -24.78
C LEU A 95 -46.65 -15.31 -25.12
N GLY A 96 -47.72 -14.56 -24.84
CA GLY A 96 -49.10 -14.97 -25.13
C GLY A 96 -50.04 -14.82 -23.94
N ASP A 97 -51.32 -15.09 -24.18
CA ASP A 97 -52.39 -14.75 -23.22
C ASP A 97 -52.68 -15.87 -22.23
N ARG A 98 -52.24 -17.10 -22.51
CA ARG A 98 -52.46 -18.23 -21.61
C ARG A 98 -51.67 -18.10 -20.30
N PRO A 99 -52.27 -18.50 -19.16
CA PRO A 99 -51.58 -18.53 -17.89
C PRO A 99 -50.50 -19.61 -17.88
N VAL A 100 -49.35 -19.30 -17.29
CA VAL A 100 -48.22 -20.23 -17.12
C VAL A 100 -48.42 -21.01 -15.83
N ASP A 101 -48.11 -22.31 -15.84
CA ASP A 101 -48.19 -23.16 -14.65
C ASP A 101 -47.26 -22.62 -13.53
N PRO A 102 -47.80 -22.21 -12.37
CA PRO A 102 -47.00 -21.77 -11.24
C PRO A 102 -46.05 -22.86 -10.71
N GLY A 103 -46.38 -24.14 -10.90
CA GLY A 103 -45.54 -25.29 -10.54
C GLY A 103 -44.25 -25.37 -11.36
N LEU A 104 -44.34 -25.13 -12.66
CA LEU A 104 -43.19 -25.07 -13.57
C LEU A 104 -42.22 -23.95 -13.19
N ALA A 105 -42.72 -22.74 -12.97
CA ALA A 105 -41.90 -21.58 -12.62
C ALA A 105 -41.14 -21.81 -11.30
N ARG A 106 -41.82 -22.35 -10.28
CA ARG A 106 -41.19 -22.78 -9.02
C ARG A 106 -40.18 -23.91 -9.22
N GLY A 107 -40.46 -24.83 -10.15
CA GLY A 107 -39.55 -25.94 -10.49
C GLY A 107 -38.23 -25.44 -11.07
N LEU A 108 -38.29 -24.48 -12.00
CA LEU A 108 -37.13 -23.84 -12.62
C LEU A 108 -36.32 -23.03 -11.59
N SER A 109 -36.99 -22.29 -10.70
CA SER A 109 -36.32 -21.50 -9.66
C SER A 109 -35.66 -22.35 -8.57
N LYS A 110 -36.23 -23.52 -8.25
CA LYS A 110 -35.73 -24.44 -7.21
C LYS A 110 -34.54 -25.30 -7.64
N HIS A 111 -34.48 -25.74 -8.90
CA HIS A 111 -33.41 -26.63 -9.39
C HIS A 111 -32.16 -25.88 -9.90
N TRP A 112 -32.26 -24.57 -10.16
CA TRP A 112 -31.13 -23.72 -10.56
C TRP A 112 -30.89 -22.59 -9.54
N PRO A 113 -30.34 -22.91 -8.35
CA PRO A 113 -30.25 -21.99 -7.20
C PRO A 113 -29.29 -20.79 -7.37
N THR A 114 -28.48 -20.73 -8.43
CA THR A 114 -27.66 -19.55 -8.73
C THR A 114 -28.45 -18.54 -9.58
N PRO A 115 -28.72 -17.32 -9.08
CA PRO A 115 -29.54 -16.35 -9.78
C PRO A 115 -28.87 -15.79 -11.04
N PRO A 116 -29.66 -15.29 -12.02
CA PRO A 116 -31.10 -15.05 -11.93
C PRO A 116 -31.87 -15.77 -13.02
N VAL A 117 -32.64 -16.81 -12.68
CA VAL A 117 -33.76 -17.24 -13.53
C VAL A 117 -34.91 -16.27 -13.28
N VAL A 118 -35.06 -15.25 -14.12
CA VAL A 118 -36.19 -14.31 -14.07
C VAL A 118 -37.28 -14.86 -14.96
N VAL A 119 -38.47 -15.11 -14.41
CA VAL A 119 -39.59 -15.71 -15.14
C VAL A 119 -40.79 -14.77 -15.11
N TYR A 120 -41.26 -14.35 -16.30
CA TYR A 120 -42.47 -13.55 -16.43
C TYR A 120 -43.17 -13.82 -17.76
N ARG A 121 -44.42 -13.38 -17.85
CA ARG A 121 -45.23 -13.43 -19.08
C ARG A 121 -45.44 -12.03 -19.63
N VAL A 122 -45.42 -11.89 -20.94
CA VAL A 122 -45.89 -10.71 -21.68
C VAL A 122 -47.10 -11.16 -22.50
N ASP A 123 -48.24 -10.52 -22.29
CA ASP A 123 -49.47 -10.84 -23.03
C ASP A 123 -49.52 -10.14 -24.41
N SER A 124 -50.57 -10.39 -25.18
CA SER A 124 -50.73 -9.79 -26.52
C SER A 124 -50.81 -8.25 -26.50
N HIS A 125 -51.11 -7.64 -25.35
CA HIS A 125 -51.19 -6.20 -25.17
C HIS A 125 -49.85 -5.58 -24.73
N GLY A 126 -48.81 -6.39 -24.55
CA GLY A 126 -47.51 -5.93 -24.06
C GLY A 126 -47.46 -5.75 -22.54
N GLU A 127 -48.48 -6.21 -21.81
CA GLU A 127 -48.54 -6.10 -20.35
C GLU A 127 -47.75 -7.24 -19.70
N ARG A 128 -46.98 -6.89 -18.66
CA ARG A 128 -46.10 -7.82 -17.96
C ARG A 128 -46.80 -8.42 -16.74
N HIS A 129 -46.98 -9.74 -16.76
CA HIS A 129 -47.54 -10.51 -15.65
C HIS A 129 -46.44 -11.27 -14.92
N GLY A 130 -46.31 -11.03 -13.61
CA GLY A 130 -45.31 -11.70 -12.77
C GLY A 130 -45.71 -13.13 -12.42
N ILE A 131 -44.77 -14.06 -12.56
CA ILE A 131 -44.99 -15.47 -12.20
C ILE A 131 -44.29 -15.80 -10.86
N GLU A 132 -43.09 -15.26 -10.60
CA GLU A 132 -42.40 -15.30 -9.29
C GLU A 132 -41.30 -14.21 -9.19
N ARG A 133 -41.10 -13.57 -8.02
CA ARG A 133 -40.07 -12.53 -7.74
C ARG A 133 -39.92 -11.45 -8.84
N MET A 134 -40.87 -10.53 -8.94
CA MET A 134 -40.68 -9.32 -9.75
C MET A 134 -39.77 -8.31 -9.03
N SER A 135 -38.62 -7.99 -9.63
CA SER A 135 -37.94 -6.73 -9.35
C SER A 135 -38.89 -5.56 -9.62
N LYS A 136 -38.96 -4.57 -8.71
CA LYS A 136 -39.71 -3.32 -8.91
C LYS A 136 -39.28 -2.59 -10.19
N THR A 137 -38.01 -2.73 -10.57
CA THR A 137 -37.46 -2.17 -11.80
C THR A 137 -37.50 -3.24 -12.91
N PRO A 138 -38.14 -2.98 -14.06
CA PRO A 138 -38.13 -3.91 -15.19
C PRO A 138 -36.71 -4.15 -15.70
N SER A 139 -36.39 -5.41 -16.03
CA SER A 139 -35.13 -5.76 -16.70
C SER A 139 -35.06 -5.06 -18.06
N PRO A 140 -33.85 -4.83 -18.61
CA PRO A 140 -33.70 -4.30 -19.97
C PRO A 140 -34.47 -5.13 -21.01
N VAL A 141 -34.44 -6.46 -20.87
CA VAL A 141 -35.18 -7.42 -21.70
C VAL A 141 -36.68 -7.17 -21.61
N ALA A 142 -37.22 -7.01 -20.39
CA ALA A 142 -38.63 -6.71 -20.22
C ALA A 142 -39.02 -5.40 -20.92
N ARG A 143 -38.22 -4.34 -20.80
CA ARG A 143 -38.52 -3.04 -21.45
C ARG A 143 -38.58 -3.15 -22.97
N VAL A 144 -37.66 -3.93 -23.56
CA VAL A 144 -37.62 -4.16 -25.01
C VAL A 144 -38.84 -4.97 -25.46
N LEU A 145 -39.22 -6.00 -24.71
CA LEU A 145 -40.32 -6.90 -25.06
C LEU A 145 -41.71 -6.29 -24.83
N THR A 146 -41.85 -5.33 -23.91
CA THR A 146 -43.12 -4.61 -23.68
C THR A 146 -43.33 -3.45 -24.66
N ALA A 147 -42.33 -3.11 -25.47
CA ALA A 147 -42.47 -2.09 -26.50
C ALA A 147 -43.09 -2.70 -27.77
N PRO A 148 -44.08 -2.04 -28.40
CA PRO A 148 -44.68 -2.54 -29.63
C PRO A 148 -43.62 -2.63 -30.73
N SER A 149 -43.41 -3.84 -31.26
CA SER A 149 -42.53 -4.11 -32.39
C SER A 149 -43.32 -4.68 -33.57
N PRO A 150 -43.08 -4.21 -34.80
CA PRO A 150 -43.74 -4.74 -35.98
C PRO A 150 -43.29 -6.18 -36.26
N THR A 151 -44.13 -6.95 -36.94
CA THR A 151 -43.74 -8.26 -37.45
C THR A 151 -42.66 -8.06 -38.53
N PRO A 152 -41.45 -8.62 -38.35
CA PRO A 152 -40.34 -8.44 -39.27
C PRO A 152 -40.56 -9.16 -40.61
N THR A 153 -40.06 -8.58 -41.70
CA THR A 153 -40.05 -9.18 -43.04
C THR A 153 -38.81 -10.07 -43.26
N SER A 154 -38.76 -10.84 -44.34
CA SER A 154 -37.58 -11.66 -44.70
C SER A 154 -36.31 -10.81 -44.88
N GLU A 155 -36.41 -9.64 -45.54
CA GLU A 155 -35.30 -8.70 -45.67
C GLU A 155 -34.82 -8.15 -44.31
N ASP A 156 -35.74 -7.93 -43.36
CA ASP A 156 -35.37 -7.46 -42.02
C ASP A 156 -34.56 -8.52 -41.26
N TRP A 157 -34.92 -9.80 -41.43
CA TRP A 157 -34.17 -10.91 -40.85
C TRP A 157 -32.78 -11.07 -41.46
N GLU A 158 -32.63 -10.92 -42.77
CA GLU A 158 -31.31 -10.96 -43.43
C GLU A 158 -30.40 -9.83 -42.95
N ARG A 159 -30.92 -8.60 -42.85
CA ARG A 159 -30.19 -7.45 -42.31
C ARG A 159 -29.74 -7.69 -40.87
N VAL A 160 -30.66 -8.11 -39.98
CA VAL A 160 -30.34 -8.40 -38.58
C VAL A 160 -29.36 -9.57 -38.45
N ALA A 161 -29.49 -10.61 -39.28
CA ALA A 161 -28.56 -11.75 -39.29
C ALA A 161 -27.14 -11.31 -39.63
N HIS A 162 -26.99 -10.45 -40.64
CA HIS A 162 -25.69 -9.95 -41.09
C HIS A 162 -25.06 -9.07 -40.00
N ASP A 163 -25.76 -8.03 -39.56
CA ASP A 163 -25.26 -7.06 -38.58
C ASP A 163 -24.89 -7.72 -37.25
N ARG A 164 -25.72 -8.66 -36.77
CA ARG A 164 -25.48 -9.31 -35.46
C ARG A 164 -24.38 -10.36 -35.52
N ARG A 165 -24.17 -11.03 -36.66
CA ARG A 165 -23.00 -11.91 -36.86
C ARG A 165 -21.71 -11.11 -36.82
N ASP A 166 -21.66 -9.94 -37.45
CA ASP A 166 -20.48 -9.08 -37.46
C ASP A 166 -20.18 -8.48 -36.10
N LEU A 167 -21.20 -7.96 -35.41
CA LEU A 167 -21.08 -7.45 -34.05
C LEU A 167 -20.65 -8.53 -33.06
N ALA A 168 -21.21 -9.75 -33.16
CA ALA A 168 -20.82 -10.87 -32.30
C ALA A 168 -19.36 -11.29 -32.56
N ARG A 169 -18.94 -11.37 -33.84
CA ARG A 169 -17.54 -11.65 -34.19
C ARG A 169 -16.59 -10.59 -33.64
N ALA A 170 -16.95 -9.31 -33.78
CA ALA A 170 -16.16 -8.20 -33.25
C ALA A 170 -16.07 -8.24 -31.71
N ALA A 171 -17.19 -8.49 -31.02
CA ALA A 171 -17.22 -8.59 -29.56
C ALA A 171 -16.42 -9.78 -29.02
N MET A 172 -16.50 -10.94 -29.67
CA MET A 172 -15.69 -12.12 -29.32
C MET A 172 -14.21 -11.87 -29.53
N ALA A 173 -13.82 -11.30 -30.69
CA ALA A 173 -12.44 -10.95 -30.97
C ALA A 173 -11.88 -9.93 -29.97
N GLU A 174 -12.68 -8.95 -29.55
CA GLU A 174 -12.28 -8.01 -28.50
C GLU A 174 -12.14 -8.70 -27.13
N MET A 175 -13.06 -9.60 -26.77
CA MET A 175 -12.94 -10.39 -25.54
C MET A 175 -11.66 -11.23 -25.52
N GLU A 176 -11.35 -11.91 -26.62
CA GLU A 176 -10.12 -12.69 -26.79
C GLU A 176 -8.88 -11.81 -26.66
N ARG A 177 -8.88 -10.62 -27.28
CA ARG A 177 -7.79 -9.62 -27.14
C ARG A 177 -7.62 -9.18 -25.70
N LEU A 178 -8.71 -8.86 -24.99
CA LEU A 178 -8.68 -8.45 -23.59
C LEU A 178 -8.17 -9.58 -22.68
N GLN A 179 -8.60 -10.83 -22.94
CA GLN A 179 -8.13 -12.01 -22.21
C GLN A 179 -6.64 -12.27 -22.46
N ALA A 180 -6.19 -12.23 -23.71
CA ALA A 180 -4.78 -12.38 -24.07
C ALA A 180 -3.93 -11.27 -23.44
N PHE A 181 -4.41 -10.02 -23.46
CA PHE A 181 -3.75 -8.91 -22.78
C PHE A 181 -3.65 -9.14 -21.26
N ALA A 182 -4.75 -9.52 -20.60
CA ALA A 182 -4.76 -9.80 -19.17
C ALA A 182 -3.85 -10.98 -18.80
N GLN A 183 -3.81 -12.04 -19.61
CA GLN A 183 -2.89 -13.17 -19.45
C GLN A 183 -1.43 -12.72 -19.60
N SER A 184 -1.13 -11.88 -20.59
CA SER A 184 0.21 -11.31 -20.79
C SER A 184 0.70 -10.50 -19.59
N LEU A 185 -0.21 -9.76 -18.93
CA LEU A 185 0.11 -9.03 -17.71
C LEU A 185 0.33 -9.97 -16.53
N ARG A 186 -0.51 -11.01 -16.36
CA ARG A 186 -0.36 -12.00 -15.28
C ARG A 186 0.95 -12.79 -15.38
N ALA A 187 1.42 -13.06 -16.60
CA ALA A 187 2.69 -13.75 -16.84
C ALA A 187 3.92 -12.93 -16.43
N ARG A 188 3.81 -11.60 -16.36
CA ARG A 188 4.90 -10.72 -15.92
C ARG A 188 5.09 -10.83 -14.39
N LYS A 189 6.32 -11.11 -13.97
CA LYS A 189 6.70 -11.21 -12.55
C LYS A 189 7.04 -9.82 -12.00
N PRO A 190 6.34 -9.33 -10.96
CA PRO A 190 6.57 -8.01 -10.37
C PRO A 190 7.75 -8.04 -9.39
N ILE A 191 8.97 -8.20 -9.91
CA ILE A 191 10.17 -8.40 -9.11
C ILE A 191 10.51 -7.15 -8.29
N ALA A 192 10.40 -5.95 -8.88
CA ALA A 192 10.77 -4.71 -8.20
C ALA A 192 9.87 -4.44 -6.99
N THR A 193 8.56 -4.68 -7.11
CA THR A 193 7.59 -4.52 -6.04
C THR A 193 7.92 -5.41 -4.84
N TRP A 194 8.15 -6.72 -5.09
CA TRP A 194 8.47 -7.66 -4.02
C TRP A 194 9.83 -7.39 -3.39
N THR A 195 10.85 -7.03 -4.19
CA THR A 195 12.16 -6.64 -3.66
C THR A 195 12.05 -5.43 -2.74
N LEU A 196 11.32 -4.38 -3.13
CA LEU A 196 11.11 -3.22 -2.27
C LEU A 196 10.41 -3.59 -0.96
N ALA A 197 9.33 -4.39 -1.03
CA ALA A 197 8.62 -4.84 0.16
C ALA A 197 9.54 -5.63 1.12
N ILE A 198 10.36 -6.53 0.59
CA ILE A 198 11.32 -7.33 1.39
C ILE A 198 12.37 -6.42 2.04
N VAL A 199 12.95 -5.46 1.30
CA VAL A 199 13.94 -4.54 1.86
C VAL A 199 13.34 -3.66 2.95
N ILE A 200 12.13 -3.12 2.74
CA ILE A 200 11.40 -2.33 3.74
C ILE A 200 11.17 -3.15 5.02
N ILE A 201 10.71 -4.40 4.88
CA ILE A 201 10.50 -5.30 6.02
C ILE A 201 11.82 -5.59 6.74
N ALA A 202 12.91 -5.85 6.00
CA ALA A 202 14.22 -6.12 6.58
C ALA A 202 14.76 -4.93 7.38
N VAL A 203 14.62 -3.70 6.85
CA VAL A 203 15.01 -2.47 7.56
C VAL A 203 14.16 -2.27 8.82
N PHE A 204 12.85 -2.55 8.77
CA PHE A 204 12.00 -2.49 9.96
C PHE A 204 12.43 -3.51 11.02
N VAL A 205 12.73 -4.75 10.64
CA VAL A 205 13.26 -5.76 11.57
C VAL A 205 14.58 -5.29 12.17
N LEU A 206 15.47 -4.71 11.39
CA LEU A 206 16.71 -4.11 11.90
C LEU A 206 16.42 -3.02 12.94
N THR A 207 15.46 -2.13 12.68
CA THR A 207 15.05 -1.11 13.65
C THR A 207 14.57 -1.74 14.96
N LEU A 208 13.75 -2.78 14.90
CA LEU A 208 13.29 -3.51 16.10
C LEU A 208 14.45 -4.08 16.91
N LEU A 209 15.43 -4.69 16.22
CA LEU A 209 16.59 -5.30 16.88
C LEU A 209 17.52 -4.25 17.50
N VAL A 210 17.70 -3.09 16.85
CA VAL A 210 18.54 -2.00 17.37
C VAL A 210 17.86 -1.28 18.53
N GLY A 211 16.56 -0.99 18.40
CA GLY A 211 15.83 -0.12 19.33
C GLY A 211 15.07 -0.84 20.45
N GLY A 212 14.98 -2.18 20.42
CA GLY A 212 14.00 -2.91 21.26
C GLY A 212 12.55 -2.55 20.92
N GLY A 213 12.30 -2.17 19.66
CA GLY A 213 11.09 -1.49 19.20
C GLY A 213 11.43 -0.43 18.15
N THR A 214 10.57 0.58 18.01
CA THR A 214 10.78 1.71 17.08
C THR A 214 10.90 3.06 17.82
N PRO A 215 11.73 3.16 18.87
CA PRO A 215 11.87 4.42 19.59
C PRO A 215 12.44 5.52 18.69
N LEU A 216 12.12 6.76 19.01
CA LEU A 216 12.51 7.93 18.23
C LEU A 216 14.02 7.97 17.93
N TRP A 217 14.84 7.68 18.94
CA TRP A 217 16.30 7.68 18.80
C TRP A 217 16.79 6.66 17.77
N ALA A 218 16.20 5.46 17.73
CA ALA A 218 16.61 4.40 16.80
C ALA A 218 16.19 4.75 15.37
N LEU A 219 14.98 5.29 15.17
CA LEU A 219 14.53 5.77 13.87
C LEU A 219 15.43 6.90 13.36
N ASN A 220 15.72 7.89 14.20
CA ASN A 220 16.58 9.00 13.82
C ASN A 220 18.02 8.54 13.52
N ARG A 221 18.58 7.67 14.37
CA ARG A 221 19.91 7.07 14.16
C ARG A 221 20.00 6.33 12.83
N LEU A 222 18.97 5.56 12.47
CA LEU A 222 18.92 4.78 11.23
C LEU A 222 18.58 5.61 9.97
N GLY A 223 18.47 6.94 10.11
CA GLY A 223 18.30 7.84 8.98
C GLY A 223 16.86 8.24 8.69
N ALA A 224 16.04 8.44 9.73
CA ALA A 224 14.76 9.11 9.57
C ALA A 224 14.94 10.51 8.97
N LEU A 225 13.88 11.01 8.35
CA LEU A 225 13.86 12.35 7.80
C LEU A 225 13.86 13.34 8.96
N ASP A 226 14.94 14.11 9.07
CA ASP A 226 15.12 15.15 10.08
C ASP A 226 15.68 16.40 9.38
N ALA A 227 14.95 17.51 9.46
CA ALA A 227 15.28 18.72 8.71
C ALA A 227 16.62 19.33 9.16
N ALA A 228 16.90 19.32 10.47
CA ALA A 228 18.15 19.83 11.02
C ALA A 228 19.36 19.03 10.51
N SER A 229 19.29 17.70 10.56
CA SER A 229 20.36 16.84 10.04
C SER A 229 20.57 17.02 8.53
N ILE A 230 19.50 17.20 7.75
CA ILE A 230 19.59 17.46 6.31
C ILE A 230 20.31 18.79 6.04
N LEU A 231 20.00 19.85 6.79
CA LEU A 231 20.68 21.13 6.70
C LEU A 231 22.17 21.03 7.12
N ALA A 232 22.49 20.11 8.03
CA ALA A 232 23.86 19.77 8.42
C ALA A 232 24.60 18.86 7.42
N GLY A 233 23.96 18.46 6.30
CA GLY A 233 24.59 17.71 5.22
C GLY A 233 24.20 16.23 5.12
N ASP A 234 23.30 15.73 5.96
CA ASP A 234 22.81 14.34 5.91
C ASP A 234 21.75 14.11 4.81
N TYR A 235 22.06 14.48 3.57
CA TYR A 235 21.12 14.37 2.45
C TYR A 235 20.64 12.93 2.16
N PHE A 236 21.37 11.91 2.62
CA PHE A 236 20.94 10.51 2.51
C PHE A 236 19.60 10.24 3.20
N ARG A 237 19.24 11.06 4.21
CA ARG A 237 17.97 11.00 4.94
C ARG A 237 16.74 11.22 4.05
N LEU A 238 16.90 11.93 2.93
CA LEU A 238 15.85 12.11 1.92
C LEU A 238 15.44 10.80 1.24
N VAL A 239 16.24 9.75 1.41
CA VAL A 239 16.01 8.44 0.79
C VAL A 239 15.88 7.34 1.83
N SER A 240 16.77 7.30 2.83
CA SER A 240 16.73 6.27 3.88
C SER A 240 15.41 6.27 4.67
N CYS A 241 14.80 7.45 4.87
CA CYS A 241 13.53 7.58 5.58
C CYS A 241 12.39 6.76 4.93
N THR A 242 12.46 6.52 3.61
CA THR A 242 11.43 5.78 2.87
C THR A 242 11.40 4.28 3.20
N PHE A 243 12.45 3.77 3.86
CA PHE A 243 12.53 2.37 4.29
C PHE A 243 12.13 2.17 5.75
N LEU A 244 12.22 3.22 6.57
CA LEU A 244 11.89 3.18 7.99
C LEU A 244 10.38 3.27 8.22
N HIS A 245 9.90 2.65 9.30
CA HIS A 245 8.49 2.70 9.69
C HIS A 245 8.37 2.82 11.22
N GLY A 246 7.43 3.63 11.67
CA GLY A 246 7.25 3.93 13.10
C GLY A 246 6.57 2.84 13.91
N ASP A 247 5.83 1.93 13.27
CA ASP A 247 5.11 0.84 13.93
C ASP A 247 4.68 -0.25 12.92
N VAL A 248 4.16 -1.36 13.45
CA VAL A 248 3.76 -2.54 12.66
C VAL A 248 2.54 -2.27 11.78
N VAL A 249 1.58 -1.45 12.23
CA VAL A 249 0.38 -1.13 11.46
C VAL A 249 0.74 -0.24 10.27
N HIS A 250 1.60 0.76 10.50
CA HIS A 250 2.13 1.62 9.44
C HIS A 250 2.92 0.81 8.40
N LEU A 251 3.80 -0.11 8.82
CA LEU A 251 4.49 -1.03 7.91
C LEU A 251 3.50 -1.92 7.15
N GLY A 252 2.56 -2.55 7.84
CA GLY A 252 1.59 -3.48 7.27
C GLY A 252 0.73 -2.81 6.20
N PHE A 253 0.26 -1.60 6.45
CA PHE A 253 -0.51 -0.83 5.48
C PHE A 253 0.32 -0.47 4.25
N ASN A 254 1.52 0.10 4.42
CA ASN A 254 2.36 0.49 3.28
C ASN A 254 2.78 -0.71 2.44
N THR A 255 3.17 -1.83 3.06
CA THR A 255 3.54 -3.05 2.33
C THR A 255 2.35 -3.70 1.63
N PHE A 256 1.17 -3.72 2.26
CA PHE A 256 -0.06 -4.19 1.63
C PHE A 256 -0.40 -3.37 0.38
N VAL A 257 -0.42 -2.04 0.50
CA VAL A 257 -0.74 -1.15 -0.61
C VAL A 257 0.34 -1.23 -1.70
N LEU A 258 1.62 -1.22 -1.33
CA LEU A 258 2.73 -1.39 -2.27
C LEU A 258 2.58 -2.68 -3.08
N VAL A 259 2.25 -3.81 -2.44
CA VAL A 259 2.07 -5.08 -3.14
C VAL A 259 0.80 -5.06 -4.00
N ALA A 260 -0.33 -4.63 -3.47
CA ALA A 260 -1.60 -4.62 -4.20
C ALA A 260 -1.54 -3.74 -5.46
N LEU A 261 -1.04 -2.51 -5.29
CA LEU A 261 -0.95 -1.51 -6.33
C LEU A 261 0.28 -1.69 -7.22
N GLY A 262 1.44 -1.87 -6.59
CA GLY A 262 2.73 -1.97 -7.27
C GLY A 262 2.82 -3.18 -8.17
N THR A 263 2.29 -4.35 -7.77
CA THR A 263 2.32 -5.53 -8.65
C THR A 263 1.51 -5.31 -9.93
N SER A 264 0.36 -4.63 -9.82
CA SER A 264 -0.49 -4.30 -10.97
C SER A 264 0.19 -3.29 -11.89
N LEU A 265 0.71 -2.19 -11.33
CA LEU A 265 1.41 -1.17 -12.10
C LEU A 265 2.70 -1.69 -12.74
N GLU A 266 3.54 -2.41 -12.00
CA GLU A 266 4.80 -2.98 -12.51
C GLU A 266 4.53 -3.94 -13.67
N ARG A 267 3.47 -4.74 -13.62
CA ARG A 267 3.09 -5.60 -14.77
C ARG A 267 2.74 -4.78 -16.00
N ILE A 268 2.10 -3.63 -15.84
CA ILE A 268 1.65 -2.78 -16.93
C ILE A 268 2.83 -2.01 -17.54
N VAL A 269 3.61 -1.31 -16.71
CA VAL A 269 4.68 -0.40 -17.16
C VAL A 269 6.07 -1.06 -17.20
N GLY A 270 6.24 -2.19 -16.53
CA GLY A 270 7.53 -2.85 -16.34
C GLY A 270 8.37 -2.28 -15.19
N PRO A 271 9.41 -3.00 -14.75
CA PRO A 271 10.14 -2.71 -13.52
C PRO A 271 10.82 -1.35 -13.50
N TRP A 272 11.47 -0.94 -14.61
CA TRP A 272 12.25 0.32 -14.63
C TRP A 272 11.38 1.57 -14.62
N ARG A 273 10.21 1.53 -15.30
CA ARG A 273 9.21 2.60 -15.26
C ARG A 273 8.59 2.69 -13.87
N PHE A 274 8.25 1.55 -13.30
CA PHE A 274 7.74 1.45 -11.93
C PHE A 274 8.73 2.04 -10.92
N LEU A 275 10.00 1.66 -10.98
CA LEU A 275 11.06 2.17 -10.10
C LEU A 275 11.29 3.68 -10.28
N ALA A 276 11.18 4.21 -11.50
CA ALA A 276 11.28 5.64 -11.74
C ALA A 276 10.12 6.41 -11.07
N ILE A 277 8.88 5.92 -11.21
CA ILE A 277 7.70 6.52 -10.56
C ILE A 277 7.87 6.44 -9.03
N TYR A 278 8.13 5.25 -8.49
CA TYR A 278 8.30 5.03 -7.04
C TYR A 278 9.42 5.90 -6.47
N GLY A 279 10.62 5.82 -7.05
CA GLY A 279 11.80 6.45 -6.48
C GLY A 279 11.79 7.98 -6.58
N VAL A 280 11.29 8.56 -7.67
CA VAL A 280 11.17 10.02 -7.79
C VAL A 280 10.10 10.53 -6.84
N SER A 281 8.97 9.83 -6.72
CA SER A 281 7.92 10.19 -5.77
C SER A 281 8.38 10.13 -4.32
N GLY A 282 9.13 9.10 -3.93
CA GLY A 282 9.71 9.01 -2.59
C GLY A 282 10.68 10.15 -2.30
N LEU A 283 11.54 10.49 -3.25
CA LEU A 283 12.52 11.57 -3.10
C LEU A 283 11.85 12.94 -3.00
N VAL A 284 10.96 13.27 -3.94
CA VAL A 284 10.26 14.57 -3.95
C VAL A 284 9.32 14.68 -2.76
N GLY A 285 8.62 13.61 -2.38
CA GLY A 285 7.81 13.57 -1.16
C GLY A 285 8.65 13.89 0.07
N SER A 286 9.84 13.28 0.19
CA SER A 286 10.76 13.54 1.30
C SER A 286 11.28 14.98 1.32
N VAL A 287 11.56 15.57 0.15
CA VAL A 287 11.96 16.99 0.06
C VAL A 287 10.83 17.92 0.52
N VAL A 288 9.60 17.68 0.06
CA VAL A 288 8.42 18.49 0.44
C VAL A 288 8.10 18.33 1.92
N SER A 289 8.27 17.12 2.47
CA SER A 289 8.15 16.86 3.90
C SER A 289 9.22 17.57 4.74
N ALA A 290 10.49 17.50 4.33
CA ALA A 290 11.59 18.16 5.03
C ALA A 290 11.39 19.67 5.13
N TRP A 291 10.81 20.30 4.10
CA TRP A 291 10.45 21.72 4.13
C TRP A 291 9.36 22.03 5.18
N ARG A 292 8.40 21.13 5.40
CA ARG A 292 7.36 21.27 6.44
C ARG A 292 7.91 21.00 7.85
N LEU A 293 8.85 20.07 7.99
CA LEU A 293 9.43 19.67 9.27
C LEU A 293 10.51 20.64 9.79
N SER A 294 10.64 21.83 9.22
CA SER A 294 11.59 22.85 9.68
C SER A 294 11.41 23.21 11.15
N ASP A 295 10.20 23.03 11.69
CA ASP A 295 9.83 23.39 13.06
C ASP A 295 10.00 22.22 14.06
N GLY A 296 10.57 21.09 13.59
CA GLY A 296 10.93 19.94 14.41
C GLY A 296 10.14 18.66 14.13
N GLY A 297 10.64 17.54 14.68
CA GLY A 297 10.10 16.20 14.49
C GLY A 297 10.76 15.42 13.35
N ILE A 298 10.41 14.14 13.23
CA ILE A 298 10.92 13.27 12.16
C ILE A 298 9.80 12.70 11.30
N SER A 299 10.13 12.28 10.08
CA SER A 299 9.23 11.49 9.23
C SER A 299 9.90 10.22 8.72
N VAL A 300 9.11 9.16 8.61
CA VAL A 300 9.51 7.84 8.12
C VAL A 300 8.36 7.23 7.33
N GLY A 301 8.67 6.41 6.33
CA GLY A 301 7.68 5.60 5.63
C GLY A 301 7.79 5.67 4.11
N ALA A 302 7.40 4.57 3.47
CA ALA A 302 7.36 4.45 2.01
C ALA A 302 6.18 5.22 1.36
N SER A 303 5.30 5.82 2.17
CA SER A 303 4.00 6.29 1.73
C SER A 303 4.08 7.39 0.66
N GLY A 304 5.05 8.31 0.73
CA GLY A 304 5.26 9.32 -0.33
C GLY A 304 5.50 8.70 -1.71
N ALA A 305 6.30 7.62 -1.78
CA ALA A 305 6.52 6.87 -3.01
C ALA A 305 5.24 6.15 -3.49
N ILE A 306 4.49 5.56 -2.55
CA ILE A 306 3.22 4.87 -2.80
C ILE A 306 2.15 5.84 -3.32
N TRP A 307 2.11 7.07 -2.82
CA TRP A 307 1.24 8.13 -3.32
C TRP A 307 1.52 8.45 -4.79
N GLY A 308 2.78 8.41 -5.19
CA GLY A 308 3.18 8.49 -6.59
C GLY A 308 2.61 7.37 -7.45
N LEU A 309 2.65 6.14 -6.95
CA LEU A 309 2.03 4.99 -7.60
C LEU A 309 0.52 5.15 -7.71
N MET A 310 -0.16 5.65 -6.67
CA MET A 310 -1.62 5.88 -6.70
C MET A 310 -1.98 6.92 -7.76
N ALA A 311 -1.22 8.02 -7.83
CA ALA A 311 -1.41 9.03 -8.87
C ALA A 311 -1.21 8.44 -10.28
N ALA A 312 -0.22 7.54 -10.45
CA ALA A 312 0.01 6.84 -11.71
C ALA A 312 -1.16 5.90 -12.08
N GLU A 313 -1.77 5.20 -11.12
CA GLU A 313 -2.95 4.36 -11.34
C GLU A 313 -4.18 5.18 -11.75
N VAL A 314 -4.41 6.31 -11.09
CA VAL A 314 -5.51 7.21 -11.47
C VAL A 314 -5.29 7.76 -12.88
N LEU A 315 -4.06 8.14 -13.22
CA LEU A 315 -3.72 8.53 -14.58
C LEU A 315 -3.94 7.37 -15.57
N LEU A 316 -3.64 6.13 -15.18
CA LEU A 316 -3.82 4.94 -16.01
C LEU A 316 -5.28 4.72 -16.41
N VAL A 317 -6.23 4.97 -15.49
CA VAL A 317 -7.66 4.76 -15.79
C VAL A 317 -8.29 5.97 -16.49
N LEU A 318 -7.84 7.19 -16.19
CA LEU A 318 -8.43 8.42 -16.73
C LEU A 318 -7.80 8.89 -18.05
N SER A 319 -6.50 8.66 -18.27
CA SER A 319 -5.78 9.27 -19.39
C SER A 319 -6.00 8.55 -20.72
N PRO A 320 -6.23 9.28 -21.84
CA PRO A 320 -6.21 8.70 -23.18
C PRO A 320 -4.82 8.18 -23.59
N MET A 321 -3.76 8.61 -22.90
CA MET A 321 -2.39 8.12 -23.13
C MET A 321 -2.12 6.77 -22.44
N SER A 322 -3.12 6.20 -21.76
CA SER A 322 -2.96 4.96 -21.02
C SER A 322 -2.63 3.77 -21.92
N PRO A 323 -1.70 2.89 -21.51
CA PRO A 323 -1.43 1.64 -22.21
C PRO A 323 -2.51 0.56 -21.97
N LEU A 324 -3.52 0.83 -21.13
CA LEU A 324 -4.62 -0.11 -20.89
C LEU A 324 -5.72 0.02 -21.95
N PRO A 325 -6.27 -1.12 -22.45
CA PRO A 325 -7.52 -1.13 -23.20
C PRO A 325 -8.65 -0.40 -22.47
N LEU A 326 -9.48 0.35 -23.20
CA LEU A 326 -10.56 1.17 -22.64
C LEU A 326 -11.49 0.37 -21.71
N ALA A 327 -11.88 -0.84 -22.11
CA ALA A 327 -12.73 -1.71 -21.31
C ALA A 327 -12.11 -2.07 -19.94
N LEU A 328 -10.78 -2.22 -19.84
CA LEU A 328 -10.10 -2.47 -18.56
C LEU A 328 -10.00 -1.20 -17.72
N ARG A 329 -9.80 -0.04 -18.36
CA ARG A 329 -9.79 1.26 -17.69
C ARG A 329 -11.12 1.54 -17.01
N GLU A 330 -12.23 1.35 -17.74
CA GLU A 330 -13.57 1.58 -17.21
C GLU A 330 -13.90 0.64 -16.04
N ARG A 331 -13.50 -0.63 -16.13
CA ARG A 331 -13.65 -1.61 -15.04
C ARG A 331 -12.85 -1.22 -13.79
N ALA A 332 -11.63 -0.72 -13.97
CA ALA A 332 -10.74 -0.36 -12.86
C ALA A 332 -11.02 1.04 -12.28
N ARG A 333 -11.67 1.94 -13.03
CA ARG A 333 -11.83 3.36 -12.72
C ARG A 333 -12.41 3.62 -11.34
N ASN A 334 -13.55 2.99 -11.03
CA ASN A 334 -14.23 3.24 -9.76
C ASN A 334 -13.41 2.76 -8.56
N GLY A 335 -12.71 1.63 -8.69
CA GLY A 335 -11.81 1.12 -7.66
C GLY A 335 -10.62 2.05 -7.42
N ALA A 336 -9.95 2.49 -8.49
CA ALA A 336 -8.83 3.43 -8.39
C ALA A 336 -9.24 4.77 -7.77
N LEU A 337 -10.39 5.33 -8.16
CA LEU A 337 -10.90 6.57 -7.59
C LEU A 337 -11.33 6.42 -6.12
N ALA A 338 -11.98 5.30 -5.76
CA ALA A 338 -12.33 5.01 -4.38
C ALA A 338 -11.09 4.85 -3.50
N ASN A 339 -10.07 4.14 -3.99
CA ASN A 339 -8.79 3.99 -3.30
C ASN A 339 -8.10 5.34 -3.10
N LEU A 340 -8.05 6.19 -4.12
CA LEU A 340 -7.52 7.55 -3.99
C LEU A 340 -8.29 8.34 -2.93
N ALA A 341 -9.62 8.37 -3.00
CA ALA A 341 -10.45 9.11 -2.05
C ALA A 341 -10.23 8.65 -0.60
N LEU A 342 -10.21 7.35 -0.36
CA LEU A 342 -9.95 6.78 0.98
C LEU A 342 -8.57 7.19 1.50
N ASN A 343 -7.55 7.14 0.65
CA ASN A 343 -6.19 7.51 1.05
C ASN A 343 -6.04 9.01 1.27
N VAL A 344 -6.69 9.86 0.46
CA VAL A 344 -6.75 11.32 0.68
C VAL A 344 -7.27 11.61 2.08
N VAL A 345 -8.38 10.99 2.48
CA VAL A 345 -8.92 11.16 3.85
C VAL A 345 -7.92 10.67 4.90
N ASN A 346 -7.28 9.53 4.67
CA ASN A 346 -6.27 8.99 5.59
C ASN A 346 -5.05 9.93 5.74
N SER A 347 -4.68 10.69 4.71
CA SER A 347 -3.55 11.65 4.73
C SER A 347 -3.72 12.79 5.72
N PHE A 348 -4.95 13.11 6.12
CA PHE A 348 -5.22 14.19 7.07
C PHE A 348 -5.30 13.72 8.53
N ARG A 349 -5.03 12.44 8.80
CA ARG A 349 -5.00 11.94 10.18
C ARG A 349 -3.77 12.46 10.94
N PRO A 350 -3.86 12.63 12.27
CA PRO A 350 -2.69 12.91 13.10
C PRO A 350 -1.58 11.89 12.87
N HIS A 351 -0.33 12.33 12.96
CA HIS A 351 0.88 11.52 12.73
C HIS A 351 1.04 10.98 11.29
N VAL A 352 0.25 11.45 10.34
CA VAL A 352 0.42 11.17 8.91
C VAL A 352 1.07 12.35 8.20
N ASP A 353 2.08 12.04 7.38
CA ASP A 353 2.83 13.05 6.64
C ASP A 353 2.14 13.44 5.34
N PHE A 354 1.17 14.34 5.45
CA PHE A 354 0.46 14.92 4.30
C PHE A 354 1.42 15.57 3.28
N ALA A 355 2.50 16.20 3.72
CA ALA A 355 3.44 16.88 2.82
C ALA A 355 4.19 15.88 1.94
N ALA A 356 4.63 14.75 2.51
CA ALA A 356 5.20 13.65 1.75
C ALA A 356 4.19 13.06 0.75
N HIS A 357 2.94 12.89 1.16
CA HIS A 357 1.87 12.35 0.31
C HIS A 357 1.58 13.27 -0.89
N PHE A 358 1.43 14.57 -0.64
CA PHE A 358 1.17 15.56 -1.67
C PHE A 358 2.35 15.66 -2.65
N GLY A 359 3.58 15.84 -2.14
CA GLY A 359 4.78 15.95 -2.96
C GLY A 359 5.02 14.69 -3.81
N GLY A 360 4.88 13.52 -3.20
CA GLY A 360 5.04 12.24 -3.88
C GLY A 360 3.97 11.97 -4.94
N GLY A 361 2.72 12.32 -4.65
CA GLY A 361 1.60 12.23 -5.59
C GLY A 361 1.77 13.13 -6.81
N VAL A 362 2.13 14.40 -6.63
CA VAL A 362 2.39 15.34 -7.72
C VAL A 362 3.57 14.86 -8.59
N ALA A 363 4.68 14.47 -7.96
CA ALA A 363 5.84 13.96 -8.68
C ALA A 363 5.50 12.68 -9.47
N GLY A 364 4.76 11.76 -8.86
CA GLY A 364 4.39 10.49 -9.49
C GLY A 364 3.45 10.70 -10.67
N LEU A 365 2.51 11.64 -10.56
CA LEU A 365 1.65 12.04 -11.66
C LEU A 365 2.47 12.56 -12.84
N VAL A 366 3.43 13.46 -12.60
CA VAL A 366 4.31 14.02 -13.65
C VAL A 366 5.15 12.94 -14.30
N VAL A 367 5.81 12.09 -13.51
CA VAL A 367 6.63 10.99 -14.05
C VAL A 367 5.76 10.00 -14.83
N ALA A 368 4.57 9.66 -14.33
CA ALA A 368 3.63 8.78 -15.04
C ALA A 368 3.17 9.37 -16.38
N MET A 369 2.92 10.70 -16.46
CA MET A 369 2.60 11.35 -17.74
C MET A 369 3.74 11.20 -18.75
N LEU A 370 4.98 11.42 -18.33
CA LEU A 370 6.16 11.25 -19.20
C LEU A 370 6.32 9.80 -19.65
N VAL A 371 6.12 8.87 -18.72
CA VAL A 371 6.21 7.44 -18.96
C VAL A 371 5.13 6.98 -19.95
N PHE A 372 3.87 7.40 -19.78
CA PHE A 372 2.75 7.01 -20.64
C PHE A 372 2.83 7.65 -22.02
N ARG A 373 3.26 8.91 -22.11
CA ARG A 373 3.47 9.61 -23.38
C ARG A 373 4.55 8.95 -24.24
N GLY A 374 5.55 8.32 -23.60
CA GLY A 374 6.55 7.51 -24.30
C GLY A 374 6.09 6.09 -24.63
N ALA A 375 5.15 5.51 -23.86
CA ALA A 375 4.88 4.08 -23.88
C ALA A 375 4.02 3.56 -25.05
N VAL A 376 3.36 4.41 -25.83
CA VAL A 376 2.48 3.95 -26.92
C VAL A 376 2.59 4.85 -28.16
N GLY A 377 3.42 4.43 -29.11
CA GLY A 377 3.09 4.62 -30.52
C GLY A 377 2.11 3.53 -30.92
N THR A 378 1.07 3.87 -31.69
CA THR A 378 -0.03 3.00 -32.15
C THR A 378 0.39 1.77 -32.98
N GLY A 379 1.69 1.51 -33.11
CA GLY A 379 2.29 0.36 -33.79
C GLY A 379 3.40 -0.34 -32.99
N GLY A 380 3.43 -0.21 -31.66
CA GLY A 380 4.19 -1.11 -30.80
C GLY A 380 5.72 -1.03 -30.92
N ALA A 381 6.32 0.07 -30.44
CA ALA A 381 7.62 0.08 -29.73
C ALA A 381 7.96 1.52 -29.34
N MET A 382 8.42 1.73 -28.10
CA MET A 382 9.26 2.89 -27.82
C MET A 382 10.51 2.83 -28.70
N SER A 383 11.00 3.99 -29.15
CA SER A 383 12.36 4.05 -29.70
C SER A 383 13.34 3.42 -28.69
N ALA A 384 14.18 2.50 -29.16
CA ALA A 384 15.14 1.77 -28.33
C ALA A 384 15.99 2.71 -27.46
N LYS A 385 16.30 3.91 -27.97
CA LYS A 385 17.03 4.98 -27.28
C LYS A 385 16.28 5.56 -26.08
N ALA A 386 14.96 5.78 -26.19
CA ALA A 386 14.15 6.29 -25.07
C ALA A 386 14.01 5.23 -23.96
N SER A 387 13.96 3.95 -24.33
CA SER A 387 13.94 2.84 -23.38
C SER A 387 15.28 2.71 -22.63
N SER A 388 16.41 2.88 -23.31
CA SER A 388 17.74 2.83 -22.68
C SER A 388 17.98 4.01 -21.74
N THR A 389 17.58 5.23 -22.10
CA THR A 389 17.76 6.41 -21.23
C THR A 389 16.95 6.29 -19.95
N LEU A 390 15.68 5.87 -20.04
CA LEU A 390 14.85 5.68 -18.85
C LEU A 390 15.42 4.58 -17.95
N ARG A 391 15.93 3.49 -18.55
CA ARG A 391 16.58 2.42 -17.80
C ARG A 391 17.83 2.93 -17.07
N ALA A 392 18.67 3.69 -17.76
CA ALA A 392 19.86 4.30 -17.14
C ALA A 392 19.47 5.24 -15.98
N PHE A 393 18.43 6.05 -16.16
CA PHE A 393 17.89 6.91 -15.10
C PHE A 393 17.39 6.09 -13.91
N ALA A 394 16.59 5.05 -14.14
CA ALA A 394 16.10 4.17 -13.08
C ALA A 394 17.25 3.45 -12.36
N VAL A 395 18.30 3.03 -13.08
CA VAL A 395 19.51 2.44 -12.47
C VAL A 395 20.24 3.46 -11.59
N ALA A 396 20.44 4.69 -12.07
CA ALA A 396 21.04 5.76 -11.29
C ALA A 396 20.21 6.05 -10.03
N LEU A 397 18.88 6.08 -10.15
CA LEU A 397 17.98 6.27 -9.02
C LEU A 397 18.07 5.13 -8.01
N VAL A 398 18.11 3.87 -8.47
CA VAL A 398 18.35 2.72 -7.59
C VAL A 398 19.71 2.84 -6.90
N ALA A 399 20.75 3.27 -7.59
CA ALA A 399 22.06 3.50 -7.00
C ALA A 399 22.03 4.61 -5.93
N VAL A 400 21.26 5.69 -6.13
CA VAL A 400 21.02 6.71 -5.11
C VAL A 400 20.31 6.13 -3.90
N TYR A 401 19.30 5.28 -4.10
CA TYR A 401 18.58 4.62 -2.99
C TYR A 401 19.46 3.66 -2.21
N LEU A 402 20.22 2.82 -2.90
CA LEU A 402 21.16 1.89 -2.26
C LEU A 402 22.31 2.62 -1.58
N GLY A 403 22.84 3.68 -2.20
CA GLY A 403 23.90 4.51 -1.63
C GLY A 403 23.42 5.29 -0.41
N GLY A 404 22.20 5.84 -0.44
CA GLY A 404 21.59 6.52 0.69
C GLY A 404 21.33 5.58 1.87
N LEU A 405 20.77 4.39 1.59
CA LEU A 405 20.59 3.35 2.62
C LEU A 405 21.94 2.87 3.17
N GLY A 406 22.93 2.65 2.30
CA GLY A 406 24.28 2.25 2.70
C GLY A 406 24.97 3.29 3.57
N LEU A 407 24.86 4.57 3.23
CA LEU A 407 25.39 5.67 4.04
C LEU A 407 24.65 5.79 5.38
N ALA A 408 23.33 5.57 5.39
CA ALA A 408 22.57 5.49 6.64
C ALA A 408 23.11 4.37 7.55
N MET A 409 23.34 3.17 7.01
CA MET A 409 23.92 2.06 7.79
C MET A 409 25.35 2.36 8.27
N ALA A 410 26.17 2.98 7.41
CA ALA A 410 27.55 3.34 7.76
C ALA A 410 27.62 4.42 8.85
N ARG A 411 26.72 5.41 8.83
CA ARG A 411 26.62 6.46 9.86
C ARG A 411 25.96 5.95 11.14
N ALA A 412 24.96 5.08 11.01
CA ALA A 412 24.22 4.57 12.16
C ALA A 412 25.02 3.54 12.96
N GLU A 413 25.88 2.76 12.29
CA GLU A 413 26.65 1.65 12.86
C GLU A 413 25.78 0.68 13.68
N PRO A 414 24.68 0.14 13.10
CA PRO A 414 23.68 -0.63 13.84
C PRO A 414 24.26 -1.86 14.54
N TRP A 415 25.39 -2.39 14.05
CA TRP A 415 26.09 -3.51 14.65
C TRP A 415 26.64 -3.24 16.05
N ARG A 416 26.86 -1.96 16.42
CA ARG A 416 27.32 -1.60 17.79
C ARG A 416 26.25 -1.85 18.85
N PHE A 417 24.98 -1.92 18.45
CA PHE A 417 23.85 -2.12 19.35
C PHE A 417 23.52 -3.59 19.59
N PHE A 418 24.24 -4.52 18.96
CA PHE A 418 24.13 -5.95 19.26
C PHE A 418 25.11 -6.34 20.36
N GLY A 419 24.60 -6.89 21.46
CA GLY A 419 25.38 -7.33 22.62
C GLY A 419 25.09 -6.52 23.88
N ASP A 420 25.87 -6.76 24.93
CA ASP A 420 25.54 -6.38 26.31
C ASP A 420 25.79 -4.90 26.63
N GLY A 421 26.11 -4.07 25.62
CA GLY A 421 26.43 -2.67 25.83
C GLY A 421 27.75 -2.44 26.58
N GLY A 422 28.74 -3.31 26.39
CA GLY A 422 30.04 -3.25 27.06
C GLY A 422 30.74 -1.89 26.94
N SER A 423 31.79 -1.66 27.73
CA SER A 423 32.52 -0.39 27.80
C SER A 423 33.89 -0.46 27.12
N VAL A 424 34.34 0.66 26.57
CA VAL A 424 35.70 0.84 26.03
C VAL A 424 36.38 1.97 26.80
N ALA A 425 37.65 1.80 27.12
CA ALA A 425 38.44 2.85 27.76
C ALA A 425 38.76 3.97 26.76
N VAL A 426 38.29 5.19 27.05
CA VAL A 426 38.47 6.38 26.22
C VAL A 426 39.30 7.41 26.97
N THR A 427 40.31 7.97 26.32
CA THR A 427 41.04 9.13 26.84
C THR A 427 40.22 10.39 26.56
N VAL A 428 39.79 11.06 27.62
CA VAL A 428 38.99 12.29 27.54
C VAL A 428 39.94 13.48 27.66
N ALA A 429 40.52 13.86 26.53
CA ALA A 429 41.57 14.89 26.47
C ALA A 429 41.20 16.23 27.16
N PRO A 430 39.97 16.78 27.02
CA PRO A 430 39.58 18.01 27.73
C PRO A 430 39.66 17.90 29.26
N LEU A 431 39.48 16.70 29.81
CA LEU A 431 39.47 16.43 31.25
C LEU A 431 40.78 15.81 31.75
N LYS A 432 41.70 15.40 30.86
CA LYS A 432 42.96 14.70 31.20
C LYS A 432 42.74 13.43 32.03
N VAL A 433 41.66 12.72 31.74
CA VAL A 433 41.32 11.43 32.38
C VAL A 433 41.13 10.34 31.35
N ARG A 434 41.19 9.10 31.81
CA ARG A 434 40.73 7.93 31.06
C ARG A 434 39.52 7.33 31.76
N ALA A 435 38.47 7.00 31.01
CA ALA A 435 37.24 6.43 31.57
C ALA A 435 36.69 5.31 30.68
N ALA A 436 36.04 4.31 31.28
CA ALA A 436 35.33 3.27 30.56
C ALA A 436 33.94 3.78 30.13
N ILE A 437 33.81 4.17 28.86
CA ILE A 437 32.59 4.71 28.27
C ILE A 437 31.83 3.61 27.53
N PRO A 438 30.49 3.57 27.57
CA PRO A 438 29.73 2.61 26.79
C PRO A 438 30.15 2.59 25.31
N ALA A 439 30.44 1.40 24.79
CA ALA A 439 30.99 1.20 23.46
C ALA A 439 30.07 1.74 22.35
N VAL A 440 28.78 1.90 22.60
CA VAL A 440 27.81 2.47 21.64
C VAL A 440 27.96 3.98 21.43
N ILE A 441 28.45 4.71 22.44
CA ILE A 441 28.59 6.18 22.43
C ILE A 441 30.03 6.66 22.60
N ALA A 442 31.00 5.73 22.73
CA ALA A 442 32.41 6.05 22.95
C ALA A 442 33.05 6.98 21.90
N ASN A 443 32.52 7.00 20.67
CA ASN A 443 33.01 7.86 19.58
C ASN A 443 32.14 9.13 19.40
N GLU A 444 31.20 9.38 20.30
CA GLU A 444 30.22 10.47 20.21
C GLU A 444 30.50 11.54 21.26
N LEU A 445 31.78 11.83 21.48
CA LEU A 445 32.24 12.89 22.37
C LEU A 445 31.81 14.25 21.82
N ARG A 446 31.11 15.01 22.66
CA ARG A 446 30.69 16.39 22.44
C ARG A 446 31.30 17.23 23.54
N ASP A 447 32.01 18.29 23.15
CA ASP A 447 32.56 19.26 24.08
C ASP A 447 31.48 20.28 24.43
N VAL A 448 31.13 20.35 25.71
CA VAL A 448 30.16 21.29 26.26
C VAL A 448 30.87 22.08 27.36
N SER A 449 32.02 22.68 27.05
CA SER A 449 32.70 23.59 27.97
C SER A 449 31.71 24.68 28.42
N THR A 450 31.39 24.72 29.71
CA THR A 450 30.59 25.80 30.32
C THR A 450 31.50 26.70 31.16
N ASP A 451 30.99 27.86 31.57
CA ASP A 451 31.68 28.76 32.50
C ASP A 451 31.98 28.10 33.87
N ALA A 452 31.36 26.94 34.17
CA ALA A 452 31.48 26.19 35.42
C ALA A 452 32.57 25.10 35.40
N GLY A 453 33.44 25.07 34.39
CA GLY A 453 34.55 24.12 34.24
C GLY A 453 34.38 23.19 33.02
N PRO A 454 35.42 22.39 32.70
CA PRO A 454 35.36 21.50 31.55
C PRO A 454 34.39 20.33 31.84
N GLU A 455 33.45 20.13 30.94
CA GLU A 455 32.45 19.07 30.96
C GLU A 455 32.32 18.51 29.54
N VAL A 456 32.20 17.19 29.45
CA VAL A 456 31.99 16.52 28.16
C VAL A 456 30.78 15.62 28.22
N THR A 457 30.15 15.43 27.07
CA THR A 457 28.98 14.55 26.93
C THR A 457 29.22 13.54 25.83
N PHE A 458 28.86 12.29 26.07
CA PHE A 458 28.88 11.22 25.09
C PHE A 458 27.45 10.87 24.69
N GLY A 459 27.19 10.84 23.38
CA GLY A 459 25.89 10.50 22.81
C GLY A 459 24.91 11.68 22.77
N ALA A 460 23.70 11.41 22.29
CA ALA A 460 22.62 12.40 22.17
C ALA A 460 21.26 11.75 22.39
N VAL A 461 20.34 12.43 23.08
CA VAL A 461 19.00 11.88 23.39
C VAL A 461 18.24 11.52 22.11
N GLU A 462 18.46 12.27 21.02
CA GLU A 462 17.78 12.12 19.74
C GLU A 462 18.30 10.96 18.90
N THR A 463 19.49 10.41 19.18
CA THR A 463 20.13 9.40 18.32
C THR A 463 20.82 8.26 19.08
N SER A 464 20.83 8.31 20.41
CA SER A 464 21.50 7.34 21.28
C SER A 464 20.54 6.72 22.30
N PRO A 465 20.72 5.44 22.66
CA PRO A 465 19.93 4.79 23.70
C PRO A 465 20.29 5.28 25.11
N VAL A 466 21.48 5.87 25.26
CA VAL A 466 22.05 6.42 26.49
C VAL A 466 22.89 7.65 26.15
N VAL A 467 22.88 8.62 27.04
CA VAL A 467 23.77 9.79 27.06
C VAL A 467 24.54 9.76 28.36
N VAL A 468 25.83 10.08 28.33
CA VAL A 468 26.68 10.15 29.53
C VAL A 468 27.40 11.50 29.56
N GLY A 469 27.12 12.31 30.58
CA GLY A 469 27.90 13.49 30.93
C GLY A 469 29.02 13.12 31.90
N LEU A 470 30.19 13.73 31.73
CA LEU A 470 31.35 13.54 32.58
C LEU A 470 31.99 14.90 32.88
N LYS A 471 32.15 15.18 34.18
CA LYS A 471 32.82 16.35 34.71
C LYS A 471 33.85 15.92 35.74
N VAL A 472 35.00 16.58 35.71
CA VAL A 472 36.09 16.37 36.66
C VAL A 472 36.43 17.71 37.30
N GLY A 473 36.59 17.72 38.61
CA GLY A 473 37.04 18.89 39.35
C GLY A 473 37.98 18.51 40.49
N HIS A 474 38.56 19.54 41.10
CA HIS A 474 39.54 19.42 42.17
C HIS A 474 39.09 20.32 43.32
N PHE A 475 39.32 19.92 44.56
CA PHE A 475 39.04 20.78 45.71
C PHE A 475 40.12 21.87 45.83
N ASP A 476 39.73 23.10 46.20
CA ASP A 476 40.67 24.22 46.37
C ASP A 476 41.75 23.92 47.43
N ALA A 477 41.43 23.08 48.41
CA ALA A 477 42.36 22.48 49.36
C ALA A 477 41.98 21.02 49.60
N PRO A 478 42.96 20.11 49.79
CA PRO A 478 42.66 18.72 50.10
C PRO A 478 41.81 18.58 51.36
N LEU A 479 40.75 17.79 51.27
CA LEU A 479 39.87 17.47 52.39
C LEU A 479 40.60 16.55 53.38
N ALA A 480 40.32 16.72 54.67
CA ALA A 480 40.78 15.77 55.66
C ALA A 480 39.94 14.47 55.57
N PRO A 481 40.54 13.27 55.68
CA PRO A 481 39.79 12.00 55.58
C PRO A 481 38.61 11.89 56.56
N GLU A 482 38.70 12.53 57.73
CA GLU A 482 37.64 12.59 58.74
C GLU A 482 36.46 13.50 58.36
N THR A 483 36.62 14.44 57.43
CA THR A 483 35.53 15.35 57.01
C THR A 483 34.73 14.80 55.82
N LEU A 484 35.22 13.73 55.16
CA LEU A 484 34.58 13.15 53.97
C LEU A 484 33.10 12.77 54.20
N ASP A 485 32.75 12.21 55.36
CA ASP A 485 31.36 11.83 55.65
C ASP A 485 30.44 13.05 55.81
N ALA A 486 30.97 14.15 56.36
CA ALA A 486 30.22 15.39 56.52
C ALA A 486 30.01 16.09 55.16
N GLU A 487 31.04 16.13 54.32
CA GLU A 487 30.94 16.63 52.95
C GLU A 487 29.98 15.77 52.11
N ALA A 488 30.02 14.44 52.28
CA ALA A 488 29.10 13.52 51.64
C ALA A 488 27.65 13.79 52.03
N ALA A 489 27.38 13.97 53.32
CA ALA A 489 26.05 14.29 53.82
C ALA A 489 25.55 15.64 53.28
N ALA A 490 26.42 16.66 53.23
CA ALA A 490 26.09 17.95 52.64
C ALA A 490 25.78 17.83 51.14
N ALA A 491 26.56 17.06 50.38
CA ALA A 491 26.32 16.81 48.96
C ALA A 491 25.01 16.03 48.72
N VAL A 492 24.70 15.02 49.55
CA VAL A 492 23.41 14.31 49.48
C VAL A 492 22.24 15.26 49.68
N GLU A 493 22.30 16.13 50.69
CA GLU A 493 21.24 17.12 50.92
C GLU A 493 21.17 18.17 49.81
N ALA A 494 22.31 18.59 49.26
CA ALA A 494 22.33 19.48 48.10
C ALA A 494 21.64 18.86 46.88
N ILE A 495 21.92 17.59 46.56
CA ILE A 495 21.32 16.87 45.43
C ILE A 495 19.81 16.68 45.63
N LYS A 496 19.36 16.34 46.85
CA LYS A 496 17.92 16.24 47.16
C LYS A 496 17.18 17.56 47.02
N ASN A 497 17.88 18.67 47.27
CA ASN A 497 17.34 20.03 47.24
C ASN A 497 17.64 20.75 45.90
N GLU A 498 18.25 20.09 44.92
CA GLU A 498 18.45 20.69 43.59
C GLU A 498 17.07 21.08 43.02
N PRO A 499 16.86 22.36 42.66
CA PRO A 499 15.59 22.80 42.12
C PRO A 499 15.41 22.15 40.76
N SER A 500 14.55 21.14 40.69
CA SER A 500 14.11 20.58 39.42
C SER A 500 12.59 20.63 39.36
N ASP A 501 12.06 21.00 38.20
CA ASP A 501 10.68 20.71 37.78
C ASP A 501 10.47 19.18 37.58
N GLY A 502 11.20 18.35 38.34
CA GLY A 502 11.43 16.94 38.12
C GLY A 502 11.07 16.06 39.33
N PRO A 503 11.22 14.73 39.19
CA PRO A 503 10.90 13.77 40.25
C PRO A 503 11.90 13.87 41.40
N ALA A 504 11.44 13.55 42.61
CA ALA A 504 12.35 13.39 43.75
C ALA A 504 13.41 12.32 43.44
N LEU A 505 14.68 12.67 43.64
CA LEU A 505 15.81 11.77 43.43
C LEU A 505 15.92 10.78 44.60
N ASP A 506 16.02 9.50 44.29
CA ASP A 506 16.40 8.48 45.26
C ASP A 506 17.93 8.50 45.40
N VAL A 507 18.42 8.98 46.54
CA VAL A 507 19.85 9.24 46.77
C VAL A 507 20.42 8.23 47.77
N THR A 508 21.51 7.59 47.37
CA THR A 508 22.30 6.66 48.19
C THR A 508 23.73 7.15 48.27
N SER A 509 24.39 6.91 49.40
CA SER A 509 25.81 7.19 49.58
C SER A 509 26.53 5.97 50.16
N GLU A 510 27.75 5.74 49.70
CA GLU A 510 28.60 4.64 50.12
C GLU A 510 30.04 5.16 50.28
N ARG A 511 30.71 4.75 51.35
CA ARG A 511 32.13 5.07 51.60
C ARG A 511 32.97 3.81 51.58
N THR A 512 34.06 3.85 50.82
CA THR A 512 35.09 2.81 50.81
C THR A 512 36.45 3.46 51.00
N GLN A 513 37.05 3.28 52.19
CA GLN A 513 38.30 3.94 52.59
C GLN A 513 38.18 5.47 52.49
N ASP A 514 39.02 6.11 51.67
CA ASP A 514 39.07 7.56 51.46
C ASP A 514 38.27 8.00 50.21
N ILE A 515 37.43 7.11 49.68
CA ILE A 515 36.56 7.39 48.52
C ILE A 515 35.11 7.36 48.97
N VAL A 516 34.37 8.39 48.60
CA VAL A 516 32.92 8.46 48.73
C VAL A 516 32.27 8.39 47.35
N THR A 517 31.19 7.62 47.25
CA THR A 517 30.34 7.55 46.07
C THR A 517 28.90 7.88 46.46
N ILE A 518 28.31 8.87 45.79
CA ILE A 518 26.91 9.27 45.95
C ILE A 518 26.21 9.00 44.62
N ALA A 519 25.14 8.20 44.65
CA ALA A 519 24.33 7.89 43.47
C ALA A 519 22.89 8.36 43.69
N ALA A 520 22.35 9.07 42.70
CA ALA A 520 21.00 9.59 42.67
C ALA A 520 20.29 9.14 41.40
N VAL A 521 19.04 8.67 41.52
CA VAL A 521 18.26 8.17 40.37
C VAL A 521 16.84 8.72 40.36
N ALA A 522 16.30 8.98 39.17
CA ALA A 522 14.91 9.39 38.97
C ALA A 522 14.35 8.91 37.62
N GLU A 523 13.03 8.79 37.52
CA GLU A 523 12.30 8.57 36.28
C GLU A 523 11.57 9.86 35.89
N LEU A 524 12.02 10.52 34.83
CA LEU A 524 11.51 11.81 34.37
C LEU A 524 10.07 11.69 33.81
N PRO A 525 9.27 12.77 33.80
CA PRO A 525 7.89 12.74 33.31
C PRO A 525 7.72 12.27 31.85
N ASN A 526 8.76 12.43 31.03
CA ASN A 526 8.80 11.95 29.65
C ASN A 526 9.20 10.47 29.53
N GLY A 527 9.37 9.77 30.65
CA GLY A 527 9.77 8.37 30.76
C GLY A 527 11.27 8.13 30.71
N LEU A 528 12.13 9.14 30.51
CA LEU A 528 13.58 8.93 30.55
C LEU A 528 14.04 8.60 31.97
N PHE A 529 14.99 7.69 32.09
CA PHE A 529 15.70 7.46 33.36
C PHE A 529 16.90 8.40 33.43
N TYR A 530 17.02 9.09 34.55
CA TYR A 530 18.14 9.95 34.89
C TYR A 530 18.91 9.32 36.05
N GLU A 531 20.23 9.23 35.90
CA GLU A 531 21.13 8.84 36.97
C GLU A 531 22.25 9.86 37.10
N LYS A 532 22.58 10.22 38.32
CA LYS A 532 23.70 11.10 38.66
C LYS A 532 24.58 10.37 39.67
N CYS A 533 25.89 10.37 39.43
CA CYS A 533 26.85 9.77 40.34
C CYS A 533 28.02 10.71 40.58
N TYR A 534 28.28 10.99 41.85
CA TYR A 534 29.48 11.69 42.32
C TYR A 534 30.43 10.68 42.95
N ARG A 535 31.68 10.68 42.53
CA ARG A 535 32.77 9.94 43.16
C ARG A 535 33.86 10.93 43.50
N PHE A 536 34.25 11.01 44.76
CA PHE A 536 35.30 11.93 45.18
C PHE A 536 36.19 11.31 46.25
N ASP A 537 37.43 11.76 46.29
CA ASP A 537 38.38 11.47 47.36
C ASP A 537 38.77 12.78 48.07
N THR A 538 39.93 12.81 48.72
CA THR A 538 40.41 14.01 49.42
C THR A 538 40.89 15.13 48.50
N VAL A 539 41.17 14.87 47.22
CA VAL A 539 41.81 15.81 46.29
C VAL A 539 40.90 16.10 45.09
N ASP A 540 40.33 15.06 44.49
CA ASP A 540 39.63 15.12 43.21
C ASP A 540 38.18 14.66 43.34
N TYR A 541 37.33 15.16 42.45
CA TYR A 541 35.97 14.65 42.27
C TYR A 541 35.62 14.42 40.81
N VAL A 542 34.79 13.41 40.59
CA VAL A 542 34.15 13.05 39.34
C VAL A 542 32.64 13.19 39.54
N ALA A 543 32.00 13.94 38.66
CA ALA A 543 30.56 13.93 38.52
C ALA A 543 30.20 13.30 37.17
N THR A 544 29.30 12.34 37.19
CA THR A 544 28.76 11.70 36.00
C THR A 544 27.26 11.80 36.00
N GLU A 545 26.71 12.08 34.84
CA GLU A 545 25.28 12.08 34.62
C GLU A 545 24.96 11.11 33.49
N SER A 546 23.81 10.48 33.53
CA SER A 546 23.33 9.70 32.41
C SER A 546 21.84 9.83 32.23
N LEU A 547 21.43 9.86 30.96
CA LEU A 547 20.03 9.76 30.56
C LEU A 547 19.87 8.58 29.61
N PHE A 548 18.88 7.72 29.85
CA PHE A 548 18.60 6.61 28.95
C PHE A 548 17.12 6.27 28.85
N TRP A 549 16.76 5.65 27.73
CA TRP A 549 15.38 5.30 27.40
C TRP A 549 14.90 4.05 28.15
N PRO A 550 13.61 3.94 28.51
CA PRO A 550 13.04 2.79 29.22
C PRO A 550 13.37 1.44 28.61
N GLN A 551 13.34 1.36 27.27
CA GLN A 551 13.60 0.14 26.52
C GLN A 551 15.03 -0.39 26.75
N ALA A 552 15.95 0.47 27.19
CA ALA A 552 17.34 0.15 27.41
C ALA A 552 17.72 0.14 28.90
N LYS A 553 16.73 0.22 29.82
CA LYS A 553 16.95 0.27 31.28
C LYS A 553 17.72 -0.94 31.81
N SER A 554 17.45 -2.15 31.31
CA SER A 554 18.15 -3.37 31.76
C SER A 554 19.64 -3.33 31.49
N THR A 555 20.05 -2.61 30.44
CA THR A 555 21.44 -2.49 30.00
C THR A 555 22.14 -1.32 30.67
N TRP A 556 21.48 -0.16 30.76
CA TRP A 556 22.13 1.09 31.16
C TRP A 556 21.94 1.50 32.61
N ARG A 557 21.10 0.81 33.38
CA ARG A 557 20.99 1.10 34.81
C ARG A 557 22.34 1.00 35.51
N GLY A 558 22.68 1.99 36.32
CA GLY A 558 23.94 2.15 37.03
C GLY A 558 25.12 2.59 36.14
N VAL A 559 24.87 3.05 34.91
CA VAL A 559 25.96 3.43 33.99
C VAL A 559 26.74 4.64 34.48
N ALA A 560 26.07 5.64 35.07
CA ALA A 560 26.75 6.81 35.65
C ALA A 560 27.79 6.36 36.70
N ARG A 561 27.37 5.49 37.63
CA ARG A 561 28.25 4.92 38.65
C ARG A 561 29.43 4.15 38.05
N ARG A 562 29.16 3.24 37.09
CA ARG A 562 30.23 2.46 36.43
C ARG A 562 31.26 3.37 35.74
N VAL A 563 30.80 4.44 35.09
CA VAL A 563 31.69 5.41 34.44
C VAL A 563 32.53 6.13 35.49
N ALA A 564 31.91 6.67 36.55
CA ALA A 564 32.62 7.38 37.61
C ALA A 564 33.69 6.52 38.31
N GLU A 565 33.37 5.26 38.61
CA GLU A 565 34.29 4.29 39.21
C GLU A 565 35.45 3.92 38.30
N SER A 566 35.27 4.00 36.97
CA SER A 566 36.30 3.69 35.99
C SER A 566 37.29 4.82 35.68
N VAL A 567 37.07 6.02 36.22
CA VAL A 567 37.88 7.19 35.92
C VAL A 567 39.28 7.07 36.55
N GLU A 568 40.29 7.21 35.70
CA GLU A 568 41.71 7.28 36.03
C GLU A 568 42.23 8.70 35.76
N PHE A 569 42.76 9.36 36.80
CA PHE A 569 43.31 10.72 36.73
C PHE A 569 44.76 10.74 36.25
N GLY A 570 45.23 11.91 35.78
CA GLY A 570 46.65 12.15 35.47
C GLY A 570 47.13 11.51 34.16
N VAL A 571 46.22 11.21 33.23
CA VAL A 571 46.54 10.60 31.95
C VAL A 571 47.00 11.70 30.98
N SER A 572 48.25 11.62 30.52
CA SER A 572 48.73 12.51 29.44
C SER A 572 48.07 12.13 28.10
N PRO A 573 47.77 13.10 27.22
CA PRO A 573 47.05 12.88 25.96
C PRO A 573 47.64 11.79 25.06
#